data_AF-A0A5J4RC34-F1
#
_entry.id   AF-A0A5J4RC34-F1
#
_cell.length_a   1.000
_cell.length_b   1.000
_cell.length_c   1.000
_cell.angle_alpha   90.00
_cell.angle_beta   90.00
_cell.angle_gamma   90.00
#
_symmetry.space_group_name_H-M   'P 1'
#
loop_
_entity.id
_entity.type
_entity.pdbx_description
1 polymer ?
#
loop_
_entity_poly.entity_id
_entity_poly.type
_entity_poly.pdbx_seq_one_letter_code
_entity_poly.pdbx_strand_id
1 'polypeptide(L)'
;MGYSWKRARLSLKMFRNQERFDKQQQEIKSLMKLDKKDYIDLYFGDESHFGLVPNVPYAWQHKDEPLLLPCKKSQKLSVFGLINPDCKFYSHTTIGSLTSKVLIGYLDEFVQGITKRTILVLDNAPIHRSEAFKRRIEKWKELDLYIYFLPPYSPELNRI
;
A
#
# COMPACT_ATOMS: atom_id res chain seq x y z
N MET A 1 -6.08 31.54 -23.41
CA MET A 1 -4.83 30.75 -23.29
C MET A 1 -4.93 29.90 -22.03
N GLY A 2 -5.17 28.60 -22.16
CA GLY A 2 -5.62 27.71 -21.09
C GLY A 2 -4.52 27.14 -20.19
N TYR A 3 -3.62 27.98 -19.67
CA TYR A 3 -2.58 27.53 -18.74
C TYR A 3 -2.85 28.06 -17.33
N SER A 4 -2.64 27.20 -16.33
CA SER A 4 -2.76 27.54 -14.90
C SER A 4 -1.45 27.21 -14.19
N TRP A 5 -1.00 28.10 -13.29
CA TRP A 5 0.20 27.86 -12.49
C TRP A 5 -0.10 26.76 -11.47
N LYS A 6 0.49 25.58 -11.68
CA LYS A 6 0.33 24.40 -10.82
C LYS A 6 1.68 23.72 -10.66
N ARG A 7 1.91 23.14 -9.47
CA ARG A 7 3.10 22.33 -9.19
C ARG A 7 3.17 21.15 -10.19
N ALA A 8 4.33 20.96 -10.81
CA ALA A 8 4.60 19.78 -11.62
C ALA A 8 4.49 18.51 -10.77
N ARG A 9 3.98 17.42 -11.35
CA ARG A 9 3.80 16.14 -10.66
C ARG A 9 4.90 15.18 -11.08
N LEU A 10 5.51 14.50 -10.11
CA LEU A 10 6.36 13.35 -10.40
C LEU A 10 5.48 12.23 -10.95
N SER A 11 5.95 11.57 -12.02
CA SER A 11 5.23 10.49 -12.69
C SER A 11 6.19 9.34 -12.96
N LEU A 12 5.82 8.15 -12.51
CA LEU A 12 6.59 6.92 -12.77
C LEU A 12 6.10 6.17 -14.02
N LYS A 13 5.15 6.76 -14.77
CA LYS A 13 4.52 6.14 -15.95
C LYS A 13 5.54 5.72 -17.02
N MET A 14 6.64 6.47 -17.16
CA MET A 14 7.69 6.17 -18.14
C MET A 14 8.46 4.87 -17.85
N PHE A 15 8.45 4.39 -16.60
CA PHE A 15 9.14 3.16 -16.19
C PHE A 15 8.20 1.95 -16.14
N ARG A 16 6.91 2.15 -16.48
CA ARG A 16 5.89 1.10 -16.40
C ARG A 16 5.87 0.27 -17.68
N ASN A 17 5.81 -1.05 -17.53
CA ASN A 17 5.45 -1.92 -18.65
C ASN A 17 3.94 -1.80 -18.91
N GLN A 18 3.60 -1.18 -20.04
CA GLN A 18 2.22 -0.84 -20.39
C GLN A 18 1.34 -2.09 -20.58
N GLU A 19 1.83 -3.08 -21.33
CA GLU A 19 1.08 -4.32 -21.60
C GLU A 19 0.75 -5.09 -20.31
N ARG A 20 1.73 -5.22 -19.40
CA ARG A 20 1.52 -5.88 -18.11
C ARG A 20 0.50 -5.13 -17.27
N PHE A 21 0.55 -3.80 -17.26
CA PHE A 21 -0.43 -3.01 -16.54
C PHE A 21 -1.84 -3.21 -17.09
N ASP A 22 -2.02 -3.12 -18.40
CA ASP A 22 -3.36 -3.20 -19.00
C ASP A 22 -3.98 -4.58 -18.75
N LYS A 23 -3.18 -5.65 -18.79
CA LYS A 23 -3.60 -6.99 -18.39
C LYS A 23 -4.03 -7.05 -16.92
N GLN A 24 -3.18 -6.59 -16.00
CA GLN A 24 -3.48 -6.65 -14.56
C GLN A 24 -4.68 -5.74 -14.20
N GLN A 25 -4.86 -4.62 -14.90
CA GLN A 25 -6.03 -3.76 -14.73
C GLN A 25 -7.32 -4.50 -15.12
N GLN A 26 -7.32 -5.29 -16.19
CA GLN A 26 -8.46 -6.12 -16.57
C GLN A 26 -8.72 -7.25 -15.57
N GLU A 27 -7.66 -7.88 -15.06
CA GLU A 27 -7.77 -8.90 -14.01
C GLU A 27 -8.40 -8.33 -12.75
N ILE A 28 -7.90 -7.20 -12.23
CA ILE A 28 -8.46 -6.54 -11.03
C ILE A 28 -9.92 -6.16 -11.25
N LYS A 29 -10.28 -5.62 -12.43
CA LYS A 29 -11.69 -5.34 -12.77
C LYS A 29 -12.56 -6.60 -12.74
N SER A 30 -12.01 -7.75 -13.12
CA SER A 30 -12.72 -9.02 -13.08
C SER A 30 -12.87 -9.53 -11.64
N LEU A 31 -11.82 -9.39 -10.81
CA LEU A 31 -11.88 -9.71 -9.38
C LEU A 31 -12.92 -8.83 -8.66
N MET A 32 -12.95 -7.53 -8.92
CA MET A 32 -13.97 -6.63 -8.36
C MET A 32 -15.39 -7.02 -8.77
N LYS A 33 -15.59 -7.59 -9.97
CA LYS A 33 -16.91 -8.10 -10.39
C LYS A 33 -17.29 -9.38 -9.64
N LEU A 34 -16.32 -10.22 -9.29
CA LEU A 34 -16.56 -11.45 -8.52
C LEU A 34 -16.84 -11.13 -7.05
N ASP A 35 -16.13 -10.15 -6.50
CA ASP A 35 -16.35 -9.59 -5.17
C ASP A 35 -17.76 -8.99 -5.04
N LYS A 36 -18.18 -8.17 -6.01
CA LYS A 36 -19.57 -7.67 -6.08
C LYS A 36 -20.64 -8.75 -6.19
N LYS A 37 -20.28 -9.94 -6.67
CA LYS A 37 -21.19 -11.09 -6.76
C LYS A 37 -21.08 -12.01 -5.54
N ASP A 38 -20.32 -11.60 -4.51
CA ASP A 38 -20.16 -12.29 -3.23
C ASP A 38 -19.48 -13.68 -3.33
N TYR A 39 -18.79 -13.94 -4.44
CA TYR A 39 -18.05 -15.20 -4.67
C TYR A 39 -16.68 -15.24 -3.96
N ILE A 40 -16.05 -14.08 -3.84
CA ILE A 40 -14.73 -13.88 -3.22
C ILE A 40 -14.77 -12.59 -2.41
N ASP A 41 -13.88 -12.44 -1.45
CA ASP A 41 -13.60 -11.14 -0.84
C ASP A 41 -12.31 -10.55 -1.43
N LEU A 42 -12.33 -9.29 -1.83
CA LEU A 42 -11.17 -8.57 -2.35
C LEU A 42 -10.71 -7.51 -1.35
N TYR A 43 -9.45 -7.57 -0.92
CA TYR A 43 -8.83 -6.55 -0.08
C TYR A 43 -7.64 -5.91 -0.77
N PHE A 44 -7.48 -4.61 -0.58
CA PHE A 44 -6.32 -3.83 -1.00
C PHE A 44 -5.49 -3.49 0.23
N GLY A 45 -4.20 -3.83 0.18
CA GLY A 45 -3.26 -3.55 1.27
C GLY A 45 -2.25 -2.47 0.90
N ASP A 46 -1.94 -1.61 1.86
CA ASP A 46 -0.93 -0.56 1.74
C ASP A 46 -0.39 -0.12 3.09
N GLU A 47 0.72 0.61 3.05
CA GLU A 47 1.46 1.02 4.23
C GLU A 47 1.56 2.53 4.33
N SER A 48 1.24 3.05 5.51
CA SER A 48 1.38 4.46 5.83
C SER A 48 2.33 4.67 7.00
N HIS A 49 3.13 5.72 6.91
CA HIS A 49 4.09 6.09 7.94
C HIS A 49 3.76 7.49 8.47
N PHE A 50 3.50 7.57 9.77
CA PHE A 50 3.21 8.82 10.47
C PHE A 50 4.39 9.18 11.36
N GLY A 51 4.90 10.40 11.22
CA GLY A 51 5.98 10.91 12.07
C GLY A 51 5.60 12.30 12.59
N LEU A 52 6.24 12.72 13.69
CA LEU A 52 6.06 14.06 14.24
C LEU A 52 7.01 15.08 13.62
N VAL A 53 7.82 14.67 12.63
CA VAL A 53 8.70 15.58 11.90
C VAL A 53 7.83 16.47 11.00
N PRO A 54 7.82 17.79 11.21
CA PRO A 54 6.99 18.68 10.42
C PRO A 54 7.45 18.70 8.96
N ASN A 55 6.49 18.83 8.04
CA ASN A 55 6.80 19.17 6.65
C ASN A 55 7.38 20.58 6.60
N VAL A 56 8.62 20.73 6.13
CA VAL A 56 9.28 22.04 5.99
C VAL A 56 8.65 22.78 4.79
N PRO A 57 7.90 23.88 5.02
CA PRO A 57 7.30 24.63 3.93
C PRO A 57 8.34 25.49 3.20
N TYR A 58 8.01 25.91 1.98
CA TYR A 58 8.75 26.98 1.33
C TYR A 58 8.41 28.31 2.02
N ALA A 59 9.43 29.08 2.37
CA ALA A 59 9.30 30.43 2.90
C ALA A 59 10.17 31.38 2.10
N TRP A 60 9.71 32.62 1.94
CA TRP A 60 10.57 33.72 1.49
C TRP A 60 11.46 34.11 2.67
N GLN A 61 12.78 33.98 2.52
CA GLN A 61 13.74 34.22 3.58
C GLN A 61 14.97 34.93 3.03
N HIS A 62 15.59 35.77 3.86
CA HIS A 62 16.84 36.44 3.52
C HIS A 62 17.97 35.42 3.37
N LYS A 63 18.86 35.65 2.41
CA LYS A 63 19.93 34.70 2.05
C LYS A 63 20.87 34.42 3.22
N ASP A 64 21.07 35.41 4.08
CA ASP A 64 22.03 35.37 5.18
C ASP A 64 21.38 35.03 6.54
N GLU A 65 20.05 34.93 6.59
CA GLU A 65 19.27 34.60 7.79
C GLU A 65 18.29 33.46 7.52
N PRO A 66 18.75 32.20 7.55
CA PRO A 66 17.88 31.06 7.32
C PRO A 66 16.87 30.88 8.45
N LEU A 67 15.60 30.66 8.09
CA LEU A 67 14.56 30.31 9.07
C LEU A 67 14.82 28.89 9.61
N LEU A 68 15.08 28.78 10.91
CA LEU A 68 15.30 27.50 11.59
C LEU A 68 14.01 27.07 12.31
N LEU A 69 13.45 25.92 11.92
CA LEU A 69 12.32 25.31 12.61
C LEU A 69 12.83 24.32 13.66
N PRO A 70 12.38 24.39 14.93
CA PRO A 70 12.77 23.43 15.94
C PRO A 70 12.25 22.03 15.56
N CYS A 71 13.15 21.06 15.45
CA CYS A 71 12.79 19.69 15.10
C CYS A 71 13.62 18.68 15.90
N LYS A 72 12.95 17.65 16.41
CA LYS A 72 13.58 16.47 17.02
C LYS A 72 13.09 15.22 16.27
N LYS A 73 13.99 14.30 15.94
CA LYS A 73 13.60 13.00 15.37
C LYS A 73 12.72 12.27 16.39
N SER A 74 11.46 12.06 16.05
CA SER A 74 10.52 11.26 16.85
C SER A 74 10.51 9.82 16.39
N GLN A 75 9.92 8.94 17.21
CA GLN A 75 9.51 7.63 16.75
C GLN A 75 8.46 7.78 15.64
N LYS A 76 8.46 6.83 14.70
CA LYS A 76 7.48 6.76 13.61
C LYS A 76 6.43 5.74 13.97
N LEU A 77 5.18 5.99 13.60
CA LEU A 77 4.09 5.04 13.64
C LEU A 77 3.87 4.52 12.23
N SER A 78 4.18 3.25 12.00
CA SER A 78 3.82 2.55 10.77
C SER A 78 2.43 1.94 10.94
N VAL A 79 1.59 2.09 9.94
CA VAL A 79 0.25 1.50 9.87
C VAL A 79 0.17 0.68 8.60
N PHE A 80 -0.17 -0.59 8.76
CA PHE A 80 -0.56 -1.43 7.64
C PHE A 80 -2.08 -1.51 7.62
N GLY A 81 -2.68 -1.15 6.48
CA GLY A 81 -4.13 -1.14 6.30
C GLY A 81 -4.56 -2.10 5.21
N LEU A 82 -5.69 -2.76 5.42
CA LEU A 82 -6.43 -3.54 4.43
C LEU A 82 -7.82 -2.94 4.28
N ILE A 83 -8.24 -2.65 3.06
CA ILE A 83 -9.59 -2.15 2.78
C ILE A 83 -10.27 -2.96 1.68
N ASN A 84 -11.55 -3.27 1.85
CA ASN A 84 -12.37 -3.89 0.81
C ASN A 84 -13.18 -2.83 0.01
N PRO A 85 -13.76 -3.19 -1.15
CA PRO A 85 -14.65 -2.30 -1.90
C PRO A 85 -15.88 -1.78 -1.13
N ASP A 86 -16.36 -2.51 -0.11
CA ASP A 86 -17.42 -2.06 0.82
C ASP A 86 -16.92 -1.17 1.96
N CYS A 87 -15.66 -0.71 1.92
CA CYS A 87 -15.03 0.13 2.93
C CYS A 87 -14.87 -0.52 4.32
N LYS A 88 -14.90 -1.86 4.42
CA LYS A 88 -14.44 -2.57 5.61
C LYS A 88 -12.92 -2.42 5.72
N PHE A 89 -12.48 -1.85 6.83
CA PHE A 89 -11.10 -1.51 7.06
C PHE A 89 -10.52 -2.31 8.22
N TYR A 90 -9.41 -2.97 7.99
CA TYR A 90 -8.59 -3.61 9.00
C TYR A 90 -7.24 -2.91 9.05
N SER A 91 -6.79 -2.54 10.23
CA SER A 91 -5.47 -1.90 10.38
C SER A 91 -4.70 -2.48 11.53
N HIS A 92 -3.38 -2.52 11.34
CA HIS A 92 -2.45 -2.81 12.41
C HIS A 92 -1.40 -1.72 12.50
N THR A 93 -1.14 -1.27 13.72
CA THR A 93 -0.22 -0.18 14.00
C THR A 93 1.01 -0.71 14.70
N THR A 94 2.19 -0.26 14.27
CA THR A 94 3.47 -0.64 14.87
C THR A 94 4.33 0.59 15.04
N ILE A 95 5.00 0.68 16.19
CA ILE A 95 5.98 1.73 16.45
C ILE A 95 7.31 1.33 15.80
N GLY A 96 7.88 2.19 14.97
CA GLY A 96 9.12 1.95 14.25
C GLY A 96 8.90 1.59 12.79
N SER A 97 9.72 0.66 12.27
CA SER A 97 9.65 0.23 10.87
C SER A 97 8.82 -1.05 10.75
N LEU A 98 7.88 -1.06 9.81
CA LEU A 98 7.15 -2.25 9.45
C LEU A 98 8.09 -3.25 8.76
N THR A 99 8.28 -4.40 9.39
CA THR A 99 9.18 -5.46 8.91
C THR A 99 8.35 -6.62 8.40
N SER A 100 8.87 -7.40 7.45
CA SER A 100 8.19 -8.59 6.93
C SER A 100 7.68 -9.55 8.01
N LYS A 101 8.40 -9.69 9.14
CA LYS A 101 7.95 -10.52 10.28
C LYS A 101 6.67 -10.00 10.93
N VAL A 102 6.58 -8.68 11.12
CA VAL A 102 5.40 -8.03 11.70
C VAL A 102 4.22 -8.18 10.76
N LEU A 103 4.45 -7.95 9.47
CA LEU A 103 3.42 -8.14 8.44
C LEU A 103 2.93 -9.59 8.36
N ILE A 104 3.82 -10.57 8.45
CA ILE A 104 3.44 -12.00 8.48
C ILE A 104 2.55 -12.29 9.70
N GLY A 105 2.91 -11.79 10.88
CA GLY A 105 2.09 -11.95 12.09
C GLY A 105 0.70 -11.34 11.91
N TYR A 106 0.63 -10.14 11.35
CA TYR A 106 -0.65 -9.50 11.05
C TYR A 106 -1.51 -10.30 10.06
N LEU A 107 -0.91 -10.82 8.98
CA LEU A 107 -1.64 -11.63 8.01
C LEU A 107 -2.06 -13.00 8.59
N ASP A 108 -1.24 -13.59 9.47
CA ASP A 108 -1.59 -14.81 10.20
C ASP A 108 -2.80 -14.59 11.13
N GLU A 109 -2.94 -13.40 11.74
CA GLU A 109 -4.13 -13.03 12.51
C GLU A 109 -5.34 -12.76 11.60
N PHE A 110 -5.13 -12.03 10.50
CA PHE A 110 -6.18 -11.72 9.54
C PHE A 110 -6.81 -12.99 8.95
N VAL A 111 -5.98 -13.98 8.60
CA VAL A 111 -6.45 -15.24 8.00
C VAL A 111 -7.41 -16.03 8.89
N GLN A 112 -7.30 -15.89 10.22
CA GLN A 112 -8.19 -16.57 11.16
C GLN A 112 -9.62 -16.02 11.13
N GLY A 113 -9.79 -14.76 10.70
CA GLY A 113 -11.09 -14.12 10.56
C GLY A 113 -11.75 -14.33 9.20
N ILE A 114 -11.06 -14.99 8.26
CA ILE A 114 -11.55 -15.20 6.90
C ILE A 114 -12.56 -16.36 6.89
N THR A 115 -13.72 -16.11 6.28
CA THR A 115 -14.78 -17.13 6.11
C THR A 115 -14.99 -17.54 4.65
N LYS A 116 -14.40 -16.80 3.72
CA LYS A 116 -14.54 -16.97 2.27
C LYS A 116 -13.20 -16.81 1.60
N ARG A 117 -13.08 -17.37 0.39
CA ARG A 117 -11.90 -17.19 -0.45
C ARG A 117 -11.59 -15.70 -0.63
N THR A 118 -10.45 -15.28 -0.11
CA THR A 118 -10.05 -13.88 -0.03
C THR A 118 -8.83 -13.62 -0.89
N ILE A 119 -8.88 -12.58 -1.71
CA ILE A 119 -7.75 -12.12 -2.51
C ILE A 119 -7.23 -10.83 -1.91
N LEU A 120 -5.97 -10.85 -1.48
CA LEU A 120 -5.27 -9.69 -0.97
C LEU A 120 -4.34 -9.13 -2.05
N VAL A 121 -4.66 -7.92 -2.52
CA VAL A 121 -3.88 -7.16 -3.49
C VAL A 121 -2.83 -6.35 -2.74
N LEU A 122 -1.55 -6.62 -3.00
CA LEU A 122 -0.41 -5.91 -2.41
C LEU A 122 0.42 -5.24 -3.48
N ASP A 123 1.11 -4.17 -3.08
CA ASP A 123 2.15 -3.57 -3.89
C ASP A 123 3.40 -4.50 -3.94
N ASN A 124 4.44 -4.02 -4.61
CA ASN A 124 5.66 -4.80 -4.83
C ASN A 124 6.80 -4.40 -3.87
N ALA A 125 6.46 -3.90 -2.67
CA ALA A 125 7.43 -3.45 -1.68
C ALA A 125 8.41 -4.56 -1.24
N PRO A 126 9.66 -4.22 -0.87
CA PRO A 126 10.68 -5.20 -0.48
C PRO A 126 10.24 -6.12 0.67
N ILE A 127 9.46 -5.59 1.59
CA ILE A 127 8.90 -6.31 2.74
C ILE A 127 7.97 -7.47 2.36
N HIS A 128 7.27 -7.39 1.22
CA HIS A 128 6.43 -8.46 0.68
C HIS A 128 7.24 -9.50 -0.12
N ARG A 129 8.52 -9.23 -0.39
CA ARG A 129 9.40 -10.10 -1.18
C ARG A 129 10.38 -10.92 -0.36
N SER A 130 10.38 -10.77 0.96
CA SER A 130 11.26 -11.56 1.82
C SER A 130 10.98 -13.06 1.67
N GLU A 131 12.02 -13.88 1.80
CA GLU A 131 11.88 -15.35 1.77
C GLU A 131 11.00 -15.89 2.92
N ALA A 132 10.93 -15.17 4.04
CA ALA A 132 9.99 -15.46 5.10
C ALA A 132 8.53 -15.27 4.64
N PHE A 133 8.26 -14.18 3.92
CA PHE A 133 6.93 -13.88 3.40
C PHE A 133 6.53 -14.88 2.32
N LYS A 134 7.40 -15.16 1.34
CA LYS A 134 7.12 -16.12 0.27
C LYS A 134 6.78 -17.52 0.79
N ARG A 135 7.51 -18.01 1.80
CA ARG A 135 7.23 -19.30 2.46
C ARG A 135 5.88 -19.35 3.18
N ARG A 136 5.28 -18.19 3.50
CA ARG A 136 3.94 -18.14 4.11
C ARG A 136 2.82 -18.03 3.10
N ILE A 137 3.10 -17.61 1.86
CA ILE A 137 2.09 -17.53 0.80
C ILE A 137 1.40 -18.89 0.57
N GLU A 138 2.15 -19.99 0.58
CA GLU A 138 1.57 -21.33 0.41
C GLU A 138 0.63 -21.69 1.56
N LYS A 139 1.02 -21.40 2.80
CA LYS A 139 0.18 -21.64 3.98
C LYS A 139 -1.09 -20.79 3.98
N TRP A 140 -0.98 -19.51 3.60
CA TRP A 140 -2.15 -18.65 3.47
C TRP A 140 -3.10 -19.11 2.38
N LYS A 141 -2.56 -19.65 1.28
CA LYS A 141 -3.36 -20.21 0.19
C LYS A 141 -4.17 -21.43 0.64
N GLU A 142 -3.60 -22.28 1.50
CA GLU A 142 -4.33 -23.40 2.13
C GLU A 142 -5.46 -22.93 3.05
N LEU A 143 -5.34 -21.72 3.60
CA LEU A 143 -6.34 -21.04 4.44
C LEU A 143 -7.21 -20.07 3.62
N ASP A 144 -7.32 -20.31 2.31
CA ASP A 144 -8.15 -19.54 1.38
C ASP A 144 -7.79 -18.06 1.19
N LEU A 145 -6.58 -17.65 1.61
CA LEU A 145 -6.02 -16.32 1.37
C LEU A 145 -5.01 -16.35 0.21
N TYR A 146 -5.34 -15.63 -0.86
CA TYR A 146 -4.55 -15.56 -2.08
C TYR A 146 -3.89 -14.19 -2.21
N ILE A 147 -2.57 -14.15 -2.33
CA ILE A 147 -1.82 -12.90 -2.52
C ILE A 147 -1.73 -12.57 -4.02
N TYR A 148 -2.14 -11.37 -4.40
CA TYR A 148 -2.01 -10.83 -5.75
C TYR A 148 -1.11 -9.61 -5.76
N PHE A 149 0.02 -9.68 -6.48
CA PHE A 149 0.99 -8.59 -6.55
C PHE A 149 0.72 -7.64 -7.72
N LEU A 150 0.59 -6.35 -7.43
CA LEU A 150 0.47 -5.30 -8.44
C LEU A 150 1.73 -5.16 -9.29
N PRO A 151 1.63 -4.69 -10.55
CA PRO A 151 2.81 -4.38 -11.33
C PRO A 151 3.63 -3.28 -10.65
N PRO A 152 4.97 -3.29 -10.78
CA PRO A 152 5.79 -2.20 -10.29
C PRO A 152 5.34 -0.86 -10.90
N TYR A 153 5.48 0.22 -10.14
CA TYR A 153 5.15 1.59 -10.57
C TYR A 153 3.69 1.80 -11.00
N SER A 154 2.76 1.08 -10.36
CA SER A 154 1.32 1.14 -10.68
C SER A 154 0.45 1.51 -9.47
N PRO A 155 0.76 2.61 -8.74
CA PRO A 155 0.00 3.01 -7.56
C PRO A 155 -1.48 3.26 -7.87
N GLU A 156 -1.82 3.65 -9.11
CA GLU A 156 -3.21 3.87 -9.55
C GLU A 156 -4.10 2.62 -9.56
N LEU A 157 -3.51 1.42 -9.45
CA LEU A 157 -4.24 0.16 -9.33
C LEU A 157 -4.53 -0.21 -7.87
N ASN A 158 -3.82 0.40 -6.92
CA ASN A 158 -4.11 0.22 -5.51
C ASN A 158 -5.30 1.13 -5.14
N ARG A 159 -6.38 0.54 -4.62
CA ARG A 159 -7.63 1.25 -4.30
C ARG A 159 -7.79 1.52 -2.80
N ILE A 160 -6.67 1.53 -2.08
CA ILE A 160 -6.61 1.89 -0.67
C ILE A 160 -6.80 3.39 -0.41
#